data_AF-A0A2M3ZGZ9-F1
#
_entry.id   AF-A0A2M3ZGZ9-F1
#
_cell.length_a   1.000
_cell.length_b   1.000
_cell.length_c   1.000
_cell.angle_alpha   90.00
_cell.angle_beta   90.00
_cell.angle_gamma   90.00
#
_symmetry.space_group_name_H-M   'P 1'
#
loop_
_entity.id
_entity.type
_entity.pdbx_description
1 polymer ?
#
loop_
_entity_poly.entity_id
_entity_poly.type
_entity_poly.pdbx_seq_one_letter_code
_entity_poly.pdbx_strand_id
1 'polypeptide(L)'
;GKAPLAKVIPMPANLSEGFTDIFGQLVPVAVNQAQAACEGRKTEIVNGEIVRLREATTALNGLLSSLNLPAIIEVTASGASLPPSLQEKATVVREKGGIEHLKGFIERLPELFTRNKEILDEAFRMMDEERDSDNQLRAQFKDRWTRTPSDKLAATFRANGDKYRIIIDNATAADKQIREKFAAHRRGIELLSMAADQLAKEIPSAGSNANQASNSSSAQKLRELLEAVETMKVERECIESELKTLTIDLKERFQAALAKEGVINEAAISLSEIGKVIGPLQEQVGESLARQESLVRDIRSAHEAFTAESGVSTDQRDRTLSELAAAYDVFTELHGYLQEGETFYNGLTEILLVFQSKISDFCFARKTEKEELMKDLTHESSRQVPAAVTPVIPTHHTSTTASAPGAGAGSSAPPAAAAATSPPPQVPTAAAPYPQQIAGMPMATGAYGGTMGAGFTGYVPPPMPAGFNPYGTLPYPNSYTGFPPGGMMPPAYYGTYPGAYGHQQQQQQQQQPGAPHPH
;
A
#
# COMPACT_ATOMS: atom_id res chain seq x y z
N GLY A 1 59.40 42.50 15.97
CA GLY A 1 58.10 41.82 16.07
C GLY A 1 57.38 41.90 14.73
N LYS A 2 56.49 40.95 14.42
CA LYS A 2 55.64 41.01 13.22
C LYS A 2 54.24 41.48 13.64
N ALA A 3 53.67 42.44 12.92
CA ALA A 3 52.30 42.92 13.13
C ALA A 3 51.39 42.33 12.04
N PRO A 4 50.29 41.64 12.39
CA PRO A 4 49.34 41.15 11.40
C PRO A 4 48.55 42.31 10.77
N LEU A 5 48.61 42.44 9.45
CA LEU A 5 47.93 43.50 8.67
C LEU A 5 46.54 43.11 8.17
N ALA A 6 46.11 41.86 8.38
CA ALA A 6 44.81 41.36 7.93
C ALA A 6 44.23 40.37 8.93
N LYS A 7 42.90 40.26 8.95
CA LYS A 7 42.15 39.25 9.66
C LYS A 7 41.32 38.45 8.65
N VAL A 8 41.25 37.14 8.84
CA VAL A 8 40.31 36.30 8.10
C VAL A 8 38.91 36.70 8.50
N ILE A 9 38.11 37.14 7.53
CA ILE A 9 36.70 37.46 7.76
C ILE A 9 35.94 36.12 7.80
N PRO A 10 35.13 35.85 8.83
CA PRO A 10 34.26 34.68 8.83
C PRO A 10 33.34 34.71 7.63
N MET A 11 33.18 33.57 6.95
CA MET A 11 32.27 33.47 5.81
C MET A 11 30.84 33.83 6.29
N PRO A 12 30.22 34.89 5.76
CA PRO A 12 28.86 35.23 6.13
C PRO A 12 27.89 34.18 5.56
N ALA A 13 26.75 33.99 6.22
CA ALA A 13 25.72 33.05 5.76
C ALA A 13 25.19 33.40 4.35
N ASN A 14 25.17 34.70 4.01
CA ASN A 14 24.81 35.21 2.70
C ASN A 14 25.92 36.11 2.17
N LEU A 15 26.30 35.92 0.91
CA LEU A 15 27.38 36.67 0.27
C LEU A 15 26.90 37.95 -0.44
N SER A 16 25.60 38.08 -0.71
CA SER A 16 25.01 39.23 -1.40
C SER A 16 24.26 40.15 -0.43
N GLU A 17 24.41 41.46 -0.63
CA GLU A 17 23.55 42.46 0.02
C GLU A 17 22.11 42.35 -0.50
N GLY A 18 21.11 42.37 0.39
CA GLY A 18 19.69 42.22 0.02
C GLY A 18 19.26 40.80 -0.35
N PHE A 19 19.97 39.77 0.12
CA PHE A 19 19.61 38.37 -0.15
C PHE A 19 18.15 38.06 0.20
N THR A 20 17.42 37.52 -0.77
CA THR A 20 16.06 37.00 -0.60
C THR A 20 16.04 35.55 -1.03
N ASP A 21 15.63 34.66 -0.12
CA ASP A 21 15.51 33.23 -0.43
C ASP A 21 14.22 32.98 -1.23
N ILE A 22 14.38 32.65 -2.52
CA ILE A 22 13.27 32.30 -3.41
C ILE A 22 12.58 30.99 -2.99
N PHE A 23 13.23 30.16 -2.16
CA PHE A 23 12.69 28.94 -1.58
C PHE A 23 12.33 29.09 -0.10
N GLY A 24 12.22 30.32 0.44
CA GLY A 24 11.90 30.53 1.86
C GLY A 24 10.55 29.95 2.29
N GLN A 25 9.64 29.69 1.35
CA GLN A 25 8.36 29.01 1.59
C GLN A 25 8.44 27.48 1.47
N LEU A 26 9.53 26.93 0.92
CA LEU A 26 9.72 25.51 0.71
C LEU A 26 10.03 24.83 2.05
N VAL A 27 9.24 23.83 2.40
CA VAL A 27 9.44 23.06 3.62
C VAL A 27 10.68 22.16 3.45
N PRO A 28 11.62 22.14 4.41
CA PRO A 28 12.78 21.27 4.34
C PRO A 28 12.39 19.79 4.17
N VAL A 29 13.13 19.05 3.33
CA VAL A 29 12.88 17.63 3.06
C VAL A 29 12.84 16.80 4.34
N ALA A 30 13.74 17.09 5.29
CA ALA A 30 13.78 16.42 6.59
C ALA A 30 12.48 16.60 7.38
N VAL A 31 11.84 17.77 7.31
CA VAL A 31 10.54 18.02 7.97
C VAL A 31 9.43 17.25 7.28
N ASN A 32 9.41 17.23 5.95
CA ASN A 32 8.40 16.48 5.19
C ASN A 32 8.50 14.97 5.46
N GLN A 33 9.72 14.42 5.43
CA GLN A 33 9.99 13.02 5.79
C GLN A 33 9.56 12.72 7.22
N ALA A 34 9.84 13.63 8.15
CA ALA A 34 9.43 13.47 9.55
C ALA A 34 7.90 13.49 9.72
N GLN A 35 7.20 14.36 9.00
CA GLN A 35 5.73 14.39 8.97
C GLN A 35 5.14 13.09 8.42
N ALA A 36 5.66 12.59 7.30
CA ALA A 36 5.21 11.33 6.71
C ALA A 36 5.43 10.15 7.65
N ALA A 37 6.59 10.09 8.32
CA ALA A 37 6.88 9.06 9.32
C ALA A 37 5.96 9.16 10.54
N CYS A 38 5.70 10.37 11.04
CA CYS A 38 4.77 10.61 12.14
C CYS A 38 3.35 10.15 11.81
N GLU A 39 2.86 10.48 10.61
CA GLU A 39 1.53 10.06 10.15
C GLU A 39 1.44 8.53 10.02
N GLY A 40 2.50 7.88 9.54
CA GLY A 40 2.62 6.42 9.49
C GLY A 40 2.50 5.79 10.88
N ARG A 41 3.27 6.26 11.87
CA ARG A 41 3.20 5.78 13.27
C ARG A 41 1.83 6.00 13.89
N LYS A 42 1.25 7.20 13.70
CA LYS A 42 -0.10 7.52 14.20
C LYS A 42 -1.11 6.53 13.63
N THR A 43 -1.08 6.31 12.32
CA THR A 43 -1.97 5.37 11.62
C THR A 43 -1.81 3.94 12.16
N GLU A 44 -0.58 3.50 12.38
CA GLU A 44 -0.30 2.17 12.97
C GLU A 44 -0.91 2.02 14.37
N ILE A 45 -0.68 3.00 15.26
CA ILE A 45 -1.21 2.97 16.64
C ILE A 45 -2.73 3.03 16.63
N VAL A 46 -3.32 3.97 15.88
CA VAL A 46 -4.78 4.12 15.74
C VAL A 46 -5.40 2.82 15.23
N ASN A 47 -4.85 2.25 14.16
CA ASN A 47 -5.35 0.99 13.61
C ASN A 47 -5.23 -0.15 14.63
N GLY A 48 -4.14 -0.21 15.41
CA GLY A 48 -3.97 -1.21 16.46
C GLY A 48 -5.05 -1.13 17.55
N GLU A 49 -5.42 0.08 18.00
CA GLU A 49 -6.49 0.29 18.98
C GLU A 49 -7.87 -0.05 18.42
N ILE A 50 -8.17 0.41 17.20
CA ILE A 50 -9.39 0.08 16.47
C ILE A 50 -9.51 -1.44 16.31
N VAL A 51 -8.40 -2.11 16.00
CA VAL A 51 -8.38 -3.56 15.87
C VAL A 51 -8.74 -4.24 17.19
N ARG A 52 -8.11 -3.80 18.28
CA ARG A 52 -8.37 -4.35 19.62
C ARG A 52 -9.84 -4.23 20.03
N LEU A 53 -10.46 -3.07 19.78
CA LEU A 53 -11.88 -2.82 20.11
C LEU A 53 -12.82 -3.75 19.35
N ARG A 54 -12.64 -3.84 18.03
CA ARG A 54 -13.54 -4.60 17.16
C ARG A 54 -13.38 -6.11 17.35
N GLU A 55 -12.17 -6.61 17.60
CA GLU A 55 -11.94 -8.01 17.97
C GLU A 55 -12.67 -8.37 19.28
N ALA A 56 -12.57 -7.51 20.29
CA ALA A 56 -13.25 -7.72 21.56
C ALA A 56 -14.78 -7.71 21.42
N THR A 57 -15.33 -6.80 20.60
CA THR A 57 -16.76 -6.76 20.29
C THR A 57 -17.21 -8.01 19.55
N THR A 58 -16.41 -8.49 18.59
CA THR A 58 -16.68 -9.73 17.85
C THR A 58 -16.71 -10.94 18.79
N ALA A 59 -15.73 -11.06 19.68
CA ALA A 59 -15.69 -12.12 20.68
C ALA A 59 -16.90 -12.10 21.63
N LEU A 60 -17.33 -10.90 22.04
CA LEU A 60 -18.51 -10.72 22.88
C LEU A 60 -19.79 -11.15 22.15
N ASN A 61 -19.99 -10.72 20.90
CA ASN A 61 -21.14 -11.13 20.09
C ASN A 61 -21.17 -12.65 19.87
N GLY A 62 -20.02 -13.25 19.58
CA GLY A 62 -19.89 -14.71 19.46
C GLY A 62 -20.28 -15.44 20.74
N LEU A 63 -19.90 -14.91 21.90
CA LEU A 63 -20.32 -15.45 23.20
C LEU A 63 -21.84 -15.33 23.40
N LEU A 64 -22.43 -14.15 23.17
CA LEU A 64 -23.87 -13.95 23.32
C LEU A 64 -24.68 -14.86 22.39
N SER A 65 -24.24 -15.01 21.14
CA SER A 65 -24.84 -15.91 20.15
C SER A 65 -24.76 -17.38 20.59
N SER A 66 -23.62 -17.80 21.17
CA SER A 66 -23.45 -19.16 21.71
C SER A 66 -24.37 -19.47 22.91
N LEU A 67 -24.79 -18.43 23.63
CA LEU A 67 -25.74 -18.52 24.75
C LEU A 67 -27.19 -18.20 24.32
N ASN A 68 -27.44 -17.99 23.02
CA ASN A 68 -28.73 -17.60 22.47
C ASN A 68 -29.33 -16.33 23.13
N LEU A 69 -28.48 -15.41 23.59
CA LEU A 69 -28.87 -14.14 24.19
C LEU A 69 -28.91 -13.03 23.12
N PRO A 70 -29.86 -12.07 23.17
CA PRO A 70 -30.97 -11.94 24.13
C PRO A 70 -32.17 -12.87 23.87
N ALA A 71 -32.19 -13.62 22.76
CA ALA A 71 -33.38 -14.32 22.27
C ALA A 71 -34.01 -15.30 23.28
N ILE A 72 -33.22 -15.95 24.13
CA ILE A 72 -33.69 -16.96 25.10
C ILE A 72 -34.44 -16.36 26.30
N ILE A 73 -34.22 -15.09 26.64
CA ILE A 73 -34.86 -14.43 27.79
C ILE A 73 -36.01 -13.49 27.38
N GLU A 74 -36.22 -13.30 26.08
CA GLU A 74 -37.28 -12.45 25.56
C GLU A 74 -38.65 -13.12 25.67
N VAL A 75 -39.66 -12.34 26.06
CA VAL A 75 -41.05 -12.81 26.07
C VAL A 75 -41.60 -12.69 24.65
N THR A 76 -41.86 -13.83 24.02
CA THR A 76 -42.64 -13.85 22.77
C THR A 76 -44.10 -13.54 23.08
N ALA A 77 -44.65 -12.51 22.44
CA ALA A 77 -46.07 -12.17 22.55
C ALA A 77 -46.93 -13.39 22.17
N SER A 78 -48.08 -13.59 22.84
CA SER A 78 -48.98 -14.71 22.59
C SER A 78 -49.37 -14.78 21.10
N GLY A 79 -48.84 -15.77 20.38
CA GLY A 79 -49.04 -15.96 18.93
C GLY A 79 -47.86 -15.57 18.03
N ALA A 80 -46.82 -14.89 18.56
CA ALA A 80 -45.59 -14.61 17.84
C ALA A 80 -44.57 -15.74 18.03
N SER A 81 -44.09 -16.33 16.92
CA SER A 81 -43.09 -17.40 16.98
C SER A 81 -41.64 -16.89 17.04
N LEU A 82 -41.39 -15.58 16.84
CA LEU A 82 -40.04 -15.01 16.80
C LEU A 82 -39.82 -14.00 17.94
N PRO A 83 -38.67 -14.03 18.66
CA PRO A 83 -38.30 -13.02 19.64
C PRO A 83 -38.12 -11.62 19.01
N PRO A 84 -38.47 -10.51 19.71
CA PRO A 84 -38.34 -9.14 19.21
C PRO A 84 -36.96 -8.78 18.65
N SER A 85 -35.87 -9.18 19.33
CA SER A 85 -34.51 -8.89 18.85
C SER A 85 -34.20 -9.51 17.49
N LEU A 86 -34.66 -10.74 17.25
CA LEU A 86 -34.48 -11.40 15.96
C LEU A 86 -35.41 -10.82 14.89
N GLN A 87 -36.57 -10.30 15.27
CA GLN A 87 -37.47 -9.60 14.35
C GLN A 87 -36.88 -8.27 13.88
N GLU A 88 -36.24 -7.52 14.78
CA GLU A 88 -35.50 -6.31 14.45
C GLU A 88 -34.31 -6.64 13.53
N LYS A 89 -33.48 -7.63 13.91
CA LYS A 89 -32.37 -8.12 13.09
C LYS A 89 -32.80 -8.52 11.68
N ALA A 90 -33.88 -9.29 11.55
CA ALA A 90 -34.45 -9.66 10.25
C ALA A 90 -34.94 -8.44 9.46
N THR A 91 -35.47 -7.42 10.13
CA THR A 91 -35.87 -6.16 9.50
C THR A 91 -34.66 -5.41 8.94
N VAL A 92 -33.59 -5.27 9.72
CA VAL A 92 -32.32 -4.67 9.27
C VAL A 92 -31.74 -5.42 8.06
N VAL A 93 -31.76 -6.76 8.07
CA VAL A 93 -31.29 -7.58 6.93
C VAL A 93 -32.11 -7.28 5.68
N ARG A 94 -33.44 -7.19 5.79
CA ARG A 94 -34.33 -6.87 4.67
C ARG A 94 -34.13 -5.45 4.15
N GLU A 95 -33.98 -4.47 5.04
CA GLU A 95 -33.71 -3.08 4.67
C GLU A 95 -32.38 -2.94 3.93
N LYS A 96 -31.38 -3.74 4.30
CA LYS A 96 -30.09 -3.83 3.59
C LYS A 96 -30.12 -4.70 2.32
N GLY A 97 -31.32 -5.02 1.80
CA GLY A 97 -31.51 -5.75 0.55
C GLY A 97 -31.44 -7.29 0.66
N GLY A 98 -31.28 -7.82 1.87
CA GLY A 98 -31.30 -9.25 2.16
C GLY A 98 -30.23 -10.07 1.43
N ILE A 99 -30.48 -11.36 1.28
CA ILE A 99 -29.55 -12.30 0.66
C ILE A 99 -29.25 -11.98 -0.82
N GLU A 100 -30.21 -11.43 -1.56
CA GLU A 100 -30.02 -11.09 -2.98
C GLU A 100 -28.98 -9.99 -3.17
N HIS A 101 -28.95 -9.02 -2.25
CA HIS A 101 -27.91 -7.99 -2.26
C HIS A 101 -26.51 -8.59 -2.07
N LEU A 102 -26.32 -9.50 -1.10
CA LEU A 102 -25.04 -10.19 -0.92
C LEU A 102 -24.64 -11.01 -2.15
N LYS A 103 -25.59 -11.73 -2.77
CA LYS A 103 -25.33 -12.51 -3.99
C LYS A 103 -24.86 -11.60 -5.12
N GLY A 104 -25.54 -10.48 -5.36
CA GLY A 104 -25.15 -9.52 -6.39
C GLY A 104 -23.75 -8.94 -6.17
N PHE A 105 -23.35 -8.70 -4.93
CA PHE A 105 -21.97 -8.29 -4.61
C PHE A 105 -20.95 -9.41 -4.90
N ILE A 106 -21.23 -10.63 -4.45
CA ILE A 106 -20.35 -11.79 -4.66
C ILE A 106 -20.17 -12.11 -6.15
N GLU A 107 -21.19 -11.84 -6.97
CA GLU A 107 -21.13 -11.99 -8.43
C GLU A 107 -20.33 -10.86 -9.11
N ARG A 108 -20.39 -9.62 -8.60
CA ARG A 108 -19.66 -8.46 -9.16
C ARG A 108 -18.17 -8.43 -8.82
N LEU A 109 -17.76 -8.93 -7.64
CA LEU A 109 -16.35 -8.89 -7.23
C LEU A 109 -15.38 -9.58 -8.22
N PRO A 110 -15.68 -10.78 -8.76
CA PRO A 110 -14.87 -11.40 -9.80
C PRO A 110 -14.69 -10.55 -11.06
N GLU A 111 -15.71 -9.78 -11.46
CA GLU A 111 -15.64 -8.90 -12.63
C GLU A 111 -14.67 -7.74 -12.37
N LEU A 112 -14.78 -7.10 -11.21
CA LEU A 112 -13.87 -6.02 -10.79
C LEU A 112 -12.42 -6.53 -10.65
N PHE A 113 -12.24 -7.71 -10.07
CA PHE A 113 -10.94 -8.38 -9.98
C PHE A 113 -10.35 -8.61 -11.38
N THR A 114 -11.14 -9.21 -12.29
CA THR A 114 -10.69 -9.55 -13.64
C THR A 114 -10.28 -8.31 -14.40
N ARG A 115 -11.07 -7.23 -14.32
CA ARG A 115 -10.73 -5.93 -14.92
C ARG A 115 -9.40 -5.38 -14.42
N ASN A 116 -9.17 -5.37 -13.10
CA ASN A 116 -7.91 -4.89 -12.53
C ASN A 116 -6.71 -5.73 -13.02
N LYS A 117 -6.87 -7.04 -13.03
CA LYS A 117 -5.86 -7.96 -13.54
C LYS A 117 -5.54 -7.70 -15.01
N GLU A 118 -6.55 -7.55 -15.86
CA GLU A 118 -6.37 -7.27 -17.29
C GLU A 118 -5.62 -5.97 -17.54
N ILE A 119 -5.92 -4.89 -16.80
CA ILE A 119 -5.21 -3.61 -16.92
C ILE A 119 -3.71 -3.79 -16.59
N LEU A 120 -3.41 -4.53 -15.51
CA LEU A 120 -2.03 -4.77 -15.09
C LEU A 120 -1.28 -5.68 -16.08
N ASP A 121 -1.92 -6.78 -16.52
CA ASP A 121 -1.34 -7.72 -17.49
C ASP A 121 -1.05 -7.01 -18.82
N GLU A 122 -1.93 -6.11 -19.26
CA GLU A 122 -1.72 -5.29 -20.45
C GLU A 122 -0.54 -4.32 -20.28
N ALA A 123 -0.38 -3.72 -19.09
CA ALA A 123 0.79 -2.88 -18.79
C ALA A 123 2.10 -3.67 -18.87
N PHE A 124 2.13 -4.91 -18.37
CA PHE A 124 3.29 -5.79 -18.51
C PHE A 124 3.54 -6.17 -19.98
N ARG A 125 2.48 -6.50 -20.73
CA ARG A 125 2.56 -6.82 -22.16
C ARG A 125 3.21 -5.68 -22.96
N MET A 126 2.79 -4.43 -22.74
CA MET A 126 3.37 -3.26 -23.42
C MET A 126 4.88 -3.11 -23.13
N MET A 127 5.31 -3.36 -21.89
CA MET A 127 6.73 -3.32 -21.53
C MET A 127 7.53 -4.47 -22.15
N ASP A 128 6.97 -5.68 -22.18
CA ASP A 128 7.58 -6.86 -22.79
C ASP A 128 7.74 -6.68 -24.31
N GLU A 129 6.72 -6.15 -24.99
CA GLU A 129 6.78 -5.89 -26.44
C GLU A 129 7.82 -4.85 -26.82
N GLU A 130 7.92 -3.77 -26.06
CA GLU A 130 9.00 -2.80 -26.28
C GLU A 130 10.35 -3.50 -26.09
N ARG A 131 10.54 -4.17 -24.93
CA ARG A 131 11.80 -4.84 -24.60
C ARG A 131 12.23 -5.79 -25.71
N ASP A 132 11.32 -6.62 -26.18
CA ASP A 132 11.62 -7.62 -27.20
C ASP A 132 11.98 -6.96 -28.53
N SER A 133 11.30 -5.87 -28.90
CA SER A 133 11.68 -5.03 -30.04
C SER A 133 13.07 -4.40 -29.86
N ASP A 134 13.41 -3.87 -28.68
CA ASP A 134 14.72 -3.29 -28.38
C ASP A 134 15.84 -4.35 -28.47
N ASN A 135 15.59 -5.53 -27.90
CA ASN A 135 16.52 -6.65 -27.92
C ASN A 135 16.75 -7.19 -29.34
N GLN A 136 15.69 -7.27 -30.15
CA GLN A 136 15.78 -7.68 -31.54
C GLN A 136 16.64 -6.70 -32.35
N LEU A 137 16.42 -5.39 -32.21
CA LEU A 137 17.19 -4.38 -32.93
C LEU A 137 18.64 -4.30 -32.43
N ARG A 138 18.86 -4.44 -31.13
CA ARG A 138 20.20 -4.56 -30.57
C ARG A 138 20.94 -5.77 -31.13
N ALA A 139 20.28 -6.92 -31.30
CA ALA A 139 20.89 -8.08 -31.92
C ALA A 139 21.22 -7.87 -33.41
N GLN A 140 20.37 -7.14 -34.15
CA GLN A 140 20.57 -6.83 -35.58
C GLN A 140 21.69 -5.81 -35.82
N PHE A 141 21.70 -4.71 -35.07
CA PHE A 141 22.59 -3.57 -35.29
C PHE A 141 23.83 -3.56 -34.37
N LYS A 142 23.86 -4.43 -33.35
CA LYS A 142 24.99 -4.62 -32.42
C LYS A 142 25.50 -3.29 -31.86
N ASP A 143 26.77 -2.97 -32.08
CA ASP A 143 27.45 -1.78 -31.57
C ASP A 143 26.84 -0.47 -32.11
N ARG A 144 26.07 -0.52 -33.20
CA ARG A 144 25.37 0.64 -33.76
C ARG A 144 24.05 0.95 -33.05
N TRP A 145 23.54 0.04 -32.22
CA TRP A 145 22.33 0.27 -31.41
C TRP A 145 22.71 0.75 -30.00
N THR A 146 23.03 2.04 -29.90
CA THR A 146 23.71 2.62 -28.72
C THR A 146 22.77 3.10 -27.62
N ARG A 147 21.45 3.03 -27.81
CA ARG A 147 20.49 3.46 -26.79
C ARG A 147 20.48 2.55 -25.56
N THR A 148 20.14 3.15 -24.41
CA THR A 148 20.02 2.42 -23.13
C THR A 148 19.05 1.24 -23.28
N PRO A 149 19.37 0.04 -22.76
CA PRO A 149 18.47 -1.10 -22.80
C PRO A 149 17.14 -0.82 -22.12
N SER A 150 16.05 -1.22 -22.77
CA SER A 150 14.71 -0.97 -22.25
C SER A 150 14.45 -1.66 -20.91
N ASP A 151 15.01 -2.85 -20.67
CA ASP A 151 14.92 -3.53 -19.37
C ASP A 151 15.46 -2.69 -18.21
N LYS A 152 16.56 -1.96 -18.45
CA LYS A 152 17.17 -1.12 -17.42
C LYS A 152 16.28 0.08 -17.08
N LEU A 153 15.62 0.67 -18.08
CA LEU A 153 14.72 1.79 -17.88
C LEU A 153 13.37 1.35 -17.29
N ALA A 154 12.88 0.17 -17.66
CA ALA A 154 11.63 -0.39 -17.17
C ALA A 154 11.73 -1.04 -15.78
N ALA A 155 12.93 -1.18 -15.20
CA ALA A 155 13.15 -1.87 -13.93
C ALA A 155 12.25 -1.36 -12.78
N THR A 156 12.15 -0.03 -12.62
CA THR A 156 11.29 0.58 -11.58
C THR A 156 9.80 0.34 -11.87
N PHE A 157 9.39 0.37 -13.13
CA PHE A 157 8.01 0.09 -13.53
C PHE A 157 7.64 -1.36 -13.24
N ARG A 158 8.49 -2.33 -13.57
CA ARG A 158 8.27 -3.74 -13.25
C ARG A 158 8.19 -3.98 -11.74
N ALA A 159 9.12 -3.42 -10.97
CA ALA A 159 9.08 -3.54 -9.51
C ALA A 159 7.80 -2.96 -8.90
N ASN A 160 7.22 -1.90 -9.48
CA ASN A 160 5.93 -1.37 -9.06
C ASN A 160 4.76 -2.25 -9.53
N GLY A 161 4.81 -2.77 -10.75
CA GLY A 161 3.83 -3.74 -11.27
C GLY A 161 3.77 -5.01 -10.43
N ASP A 162 4.91 -5.52 -9.97
CA ASP A 162 5.00 -6.71 -9.11
C ASP A 162 4.34 -6.46 -7.74
N LYS A 163 4.46 -5.24 -7.19
CA LYS A 163 3.74 -4.87 -5.96
C LYS A 163 2.23 -4.89 -6.17
N TYR A 164 1.74 -4.36 -7.30
CA TYR A 164 0.31 -4.43 -7.62
C TYR A 164 -0.16 -5.88 -7.83
N ARG A 165 0.67 -6.73 -8.44
CA ARG A 165 0.39 -8.17 -8.57
C ARG A 165 0.17 -8.82 -7.20
N ILE A 166 1.08 -8.59 -6.26
CA ILE A 166 0.97 -9.13 -4.89
C ILE A 166 -0.31 -8.65 -4.20
N ILE A 167 -0.69 -7.38 -4.39
CA ILE A 167 -1.94 -6.83 -3.84
C ILE A 167 -3.17 -7.55 -4.41
N ILE A 168 -3.20 -7.79 -5.72
CA ILE A 168 -4.28 -8.51 -6.42
C ILE A 168 -4.35 -9.97 -5.95
N ASP A 169 -3.21 -10.65 -5.83
CA ASP A 169 -3.15 -12.05 -5.40
C ASP A 169 -3.63 -12.22 -3.95
N ASN A 170 -3.25 -11.30 -3.06
CA ASN A 170 -3.73 -11.29 -1.67
C ASN A 170 -5.26 -11.07 -1.58
N ALA A 171 -5.82 -10.19 -2.42
CA ALA A 171 -7.27 -9.96 -2.48
C ALA A 171 -8.04 -11.23 -2.90
N THR A 172 -7.46 -12.07 -3.75
CA THR A 172 -8.08 -13.34 -4.18
C THR A 172 -8.30 -14.30 -2.99
N ALA A 173 -7.35 -14.36 -2.06
CA ALA A 173 -7.46 -15.19 -0.87
C ALA A 173 -8.59 -14.71 0.07
N ALA A 174 -8.74 -13.39 0.20
CA ALA A 174 -9.81 -12.78 0.99
C ALA A 174 -11.20 -13.05 0.37
N ASP A 175 -11.35 -12.85 -0.94
CA ASP A 175 -12.60 -13.13 -1.66
C ASP A 175 -13.03 -14.60 -1.56
N LYS A 176 -12.05 -15.51 -1.47
CA LYS A 176 -12.32 -16.94 -1.22
C LYS A 176 -12.93 -17.16 0.16
N GLN A 177 -12.36 -16.54 1.20
CA GLN A 177 -12.88 -16.66 2.57
C GLN A 177 -14.29 -16.08 2.70
N ILE A 178 -14.58 -14.95 2.05
CA ILE A 178 -15.91 -14.34 2.02
C ILE A 178 -16.93 -15.30 1.40
N ARG A 179 -16.59 -15.95 0.27
CA ARG A 179 -17.46 -16.94 -0.39
C ARG A 179 -17.71 -18.19 0.47
N GLU A 180 -16.68 -18.72 1.10
CA GLU A 180 -16.81 -19.89 1.99
C GLU A 180 -17.70 -19.57 3.20
N LYS A 181 -17.49 -18.39 3.80
CA LYS A 181 -18.30 -17.93 4.94
C LYS A 181 -19.75 -17.66 4.57
N PHE A 182 -20.00 -17.06 3.40
CA PHE A 182 -21.35 -16.92 2.86
C PHE A 182 -22.03 -18.27 2.63
N ALA A 183 -21.33 -19.23 2.02
CA ALA A 183 -21.89 -20.56 1.76
C ALA A 183 -22.27 -21.30 3.05
N ALA A 184 -21.44 -21.19 4.11
CA ALA A 184 -21.70 -21.82 5.39
C ALA A 184 -22.95 -21.28 6.11
N HIS A 185 -23.26 -19.99 5.96
CA HIS A 185 -24.39 -19.33 6.64
C HIS A 185 -25.57 -18.98 5.73
N ARG A 186 -25.53 -19.42 4.47
CA ARG A 186 -26.53 -19.07 3.43
C ARG A 186 -27.97 -19.32 3.87
N ARG A 187 -28.23 -20.48 4.49
CA ARG A 187 -29.58 -20.88 4.94
C ARG A 187 -30.15 -19.88 5.96
N GLY A 188 -29.41 -19.57 7.02
CA GLY A 188 -29.88 -18.64 8.04
C GLY A 188 -30.09 -17.23 7.49
N ILE A 189 -29.23 -16.78 6.58
CA ILE A 189 -29.36 -15.47 5.91
C ILE A 189 -30.60 -15.45 5.00
N GLU A 190 -30.87 -16.55 4.30
CA GLU A 190 -32.06 -16.72 3.45
C GLU A 190 -33.34 -16.62 4.29
N LEU A 191 -33.39 -17.30 5.45
CA LEU A 191 -34.51 -17.23 6.39
C LEU A 191 -34.74 -15.79 6.90
N LEU A 192 -33.69 -15.10 7.34
CA LEU A 192 -33.77 -13.70 7.79
C LEU A 192 -34.25 -12.74 6.70
N SER A 193 -34.01 -13.08 5.43
CA SER A 193 -34.42 -12.27 4.28
C SER A 193 -35.89 -12.45 3.90
N MET A 194 -36.59 -13.45 4.44
CA MET A 194 -38.00 -13.71 4.13
C MET A 194 -38.93 -12.68 4.79
N ALA A 195 -40.16 -12.58 4.28
CA ALA A 195 -41.23 -11.80 4.92
C ALA A 195 -41.52 -12.34 6.33
N ALA A 196 -41.93 -11.46 7.26
CA ALA A 196 -42.10 -11.79 8.68
C ALA A 196 -43.04 -12.99 8.88
N ASP A 197 -44.14 -13.07 8.12
CA ASP A 197 -45.12 -14.16 8.21
C ASP A 197 -44.58 -15.51 7.70
N GLN A 198 -43.62 -15.49 6.78
CA GLN A 198 -42.99 -16.71 6.24
C GLN A 198 -41.91 -17.21 7.20
N LEU A 199 -41.06 -16.30 7.68
CA LEU A 199 -40.06 -16.60 8.72
C LEU A 199 -40.72 -17.20 9.98
N ALA A 200 -41.87 -16.64 10.39
CA ALA A 200 -42.60 -17.14 11.55
C ALA A 200 -43.10 -18.59 11.41
N LYS A 201 -43.34 -19.08 10.19
CA LYS A 201 -43.79 -20.45 9.91
C LYS A 201 -42.65 -21.47 9.89
N GLU A 202 -41.45 -21.04 9.50
CA GLU A 202 -40.25 -21.88 9.46
C GLU A 202 -39.65 -22.14 10.85
N ILE A 203 -40.08 -21.39 11.87
CA ILE A 203 -39.56 -21.51 13.23
C ILE A 203 -40.44 -22.45 14.06
N PRO A 204 -39.87 -23.49 14.71
CA PRO A 204 -40.62 -24.38 15.60
C PRO A 204 -41.32 -23.60 16.72
N SER A 205 -42.58 -23.95 17.01
CA SER A 205 -43.38 -23.28 18.06
C SER A 205 -42.75 -23.43 19.44
N ALA A 206 -42.83 -22.37 20.26
CA ALA A 206 -42.37 -22.40 21.64
C ALA A 206 -43.26 -23.31 22.50
N GLY A 207 -42.65 -24.11 23.38
CA GLY A 207 -43.38 -24.84 24.42
C GLY A 207 -44.05 -23.90 25.42
N SER A 208 -45.15 -24.33 26.02
CA SER A 208 -46.01 -23.53 26.92
C SER A 208 -45.31 -22.99 28.19
N ASN A 209 -44.12 -23.47 28.53
CA ASN A 209 -43.36 -23.07 29.73
C ASN A 209 -42.37 -21.91 29.50
N ALA A 210 -42.10 -21.52 28.24
CA ALA A 210 -41.09 -20.51 27.91
C ALA A 210 -41.40 -19.13 28.54
N ASN A 211 -42.67 -18.72 28.56
CA ASN A 211 -43.08 -17.40 29.09
C ASN A 211 -42.99 -17.28 30.62
N GLN A 212 -42.99 -18.38 31.38
CA GLN A 212 -42.76 -18.32 32.84
C GLN A 212 -41.27 -18.16 33.17
N ALA A 213 -40.39 -18.82 32.41
CA ALA A 213 -38.94 -18.70 32.57
C ALA A 213 -38.44 -17.26 32.32
N SER A 214 -38.97 -16.56 31.31
CA SER A 214 -38.55 -15.18 30.96
C SER A 214 -38.82 -14.13 32.06
N ASN A 215 -39.65 -14.45 33.07
CA ASN A 215 -39.97 -13.58 34.20
C ASN A 215 -39.16 -13.88 35.48
N SER A 216 -38.20 -14.81 35.44
CA SER A 216 -37.38 -15.14 36.61
C SER A 216 -36.44 -13.99 37.00
N SER A 217 -35.97 -13.99 38.25
CA SER A 217 -34.95 -13.03 38.73
C SER A 217 -33.65 -13.14 37.91
N SER A 218 -33.28 -14.35 37.50
CA SER A 218 -32.11 -14.59 36.65
C SER A 218 -32.30 -14.00 35.24
N ALA A 219 -33.52 -14.07 34.68
CA ALA A 219 -33.84 -13.42 33.41
C ALA A 219 -33.81 -11.88 33.50
N GLN A 220 -34.27 -11.30 34.62
CA GLN A 220 -34.15 -9.85 34.87
C GLN A 220 -32.68 -9.44 34.97
N LYS A 221 -31.86 -10.22 35.68
CA LYS A 221 -30.43 -9.93 35.80
C LYS A 221 -29.70 -9.99 34.46
N LEU A 222 -30.05 -10.96 33.62
CA LEU A 222 -29.50 -11.04 32.26
C LEU A 222 -29.88 -9.82 31.41
N ARG A 223 -31.12 -9.31 31.52
CA ARG A 223 -31.53 -8.09 30.80
C ARG A 223 -30.70 -6.87 31.18
N GLU A 224 -30.46 -6.64 32.49
CA GLU A 224 -29.59 -5.56 32.97
C GLU A 224 -28.17 -5.68 32.41
N LEU A 225 -27.61 -6.90 32.39
CA LEU A 225 -26.26 -7.15 31.87
C LEU A 225 -26.18 -6.92 30.36
N LEU A 226 -27.23 -7.27 29.61
CA LEU A 226 -27.27 -7.04 28.16
C LEU A 226 -27.43 -5.56 27.81
N GLU A 227 -28.16 -4.78 28.62
CA GLU A 227 -28.22 -3.32 28.47
C GLU A 227 -26.84 -2.67 28.73
N ALA A 228 -26.11 -3.16 29.72
CA ALA A 228 -24.74 -2.72 29.98
C ALA A 228 -23.78 -3.09 28.83
N VAL A 229 -23.98 -4.24 28.19
CA VAL A 229 -23.24 -4.63 26.97
C VAL A 229 -23.55 -3.68 25.82
N GLU A 230 -24.81 -3.33 25.60
CA GLU A 230 -25.18 -2.43 24.50
C GLU A 230 -24.63 -1.02 24.71
N THR A 231 -24.70 -0.51 25.93
CA THR A 231 -24.08 0.78 26.31
C THR A 231 -22.58 0.76 26.00
N MET A 232 -21.88 -0.31 26.38
CA MET A 232 -20.46 -0.47 26.11
C MET A 232 -20.15 -0.52 24.60
N LYS A 233 -21.01 -1.12 23.77
CA LYS A 233 -20.81 -1.14 22.31
C LYS A 233 -20.91 0.28 21.72
N VAL A 234 -21.90 1.05 22.15
CA VAL A 234 -22.06 2.45 21.72
C VAL A 234 -20.86 3.29 22.14
N GLU A 235 -20.34 3.11 23.36
CA GLU A 235 -19.11 3.76 23.81
C GLU A 235 -17.91 3.42 22.90
N ARG A 236 -17.78 2.15 22.48
CA ARG A 236 -16.71 1.74 21.55
C ARG A 236 -16.83 2.39 20.18
N GLU A 237 -18.05 2.56 19.66
CA GLU A 237 -18.26 3.27 18.40
C GLU A 237 -17.83 4.73 18.49
N CYS A 238 -18.09 5.40 19.63
CA CYS A 238 -17.62 6.76 19.88
C CYS A 238 -16.07 6.83 19.92
N ILE A 239 -15.44 5.93 20.68
CA ILE A 239 -13.97 5.84 20.78
C ILE A 239 -13.36 5.59 19.40
N GLU A 240 -13.91 4.66 18.62
CA GLU A 240 -13.45 4.38 17.26
C GLU A 240 -13.57 5.61 16.34
N SER A 241 -14.67 6.35 16.44
CA SER A 241 -14.87 7.59 15.67
C SER A 241 -13.86 8.67 16.05
N GLU A 242 -13.60 8.87 17.35
CA GLU A 242 -12.61 9.81 17.86
C GLU A 242 -11.19 9.44 17.40
N LEU A 243 -10.82 8.16 17.49
CA LEU A 243 -9.54 7.64 17.00
C LEU A 243 -9.35 7.90 15.49
N LYS A 244 -10.40 7.72 14.68
CA LYS A 244 -10.35 7.92 13.21
C LYS A 244 -10.24 9.37 12.79
N THR A 245 -10.87 10.28 13.55
CA THR A 245 -10.91 11.72 13.24
C THR A 245 -9.70 12.48 13.78
N LEU A 246 -8.79 11.78 14.45
CA LEU A 246 -7.65 12.35 15.14
C LEU A 246 -6.57 12.86 14.16
N THR A 247 -6.30 14.16 14.22
CA THR A 247 -5.26 14.82 13.43
C THR A 247 -4.11 15.29 14.32
N ILE A 248 -2.88 14.98 13.93
CA ILE A 248 -1.67 15.44 14.61
C ILE A 248 -0.81 16.16 13.58
N ASP A 249 -0.65 17.47 13.71
CA ASP A 249 0.29 18.24 12.90
C ASP A 249 1.51 18.65 13.74
N LEU A 250 2.65 18.06 13.43
CA LEU A 250 3.93 18.35 14.08
C LEU A 250 4.87 19.20 13.21
N LYS A 251 4.37 19.83 12.13
CA LYS A 251 5.19 20.62 11.20
C LYS A 251 6.08 21.64 11.88
N GLU A 252 5.47 22.52 12.68
CA GLU A 252 6.18 23.61 13.35
C GLU A 252 7.18 23.07 14.38
N ARG A 253 6.85 21.95 15.01
CA ARG A 253 7.72 21.31 16.00
C ARG A 253 8.94 20.66 15.37
N PHE A 254 8.78 20.01 14.22
CA PHE A 254 9.89 19.50 13.43
C PHE A 254 10.75 20.62 12.84
N GLN A 255 10.15 21.73 12.40
CA GLN A 255 10.90 22.91 11.96
C GLN A 255 11.72 23.52 13.10
N ALA A 256 11.14 23.66 14.29
CA ALA A 256 11.83 24.16 15.47
C ALA A 256 12.98 23.23 15.90
N ALA A 257 12.77 21.92 15.88
CA ALA A 257 13.82 20.93 16.15
C ALA A 257 14.97 21.03 15.13
N LEU A 258 14.64 21.11 13.85
CA LEU A 258 15.64 21.27 12.78
C LEU A 258 16.44 22.58 12.93
N ALA A 259 15.77 23.69 13.24
CA ALA A 259 16.41 24.99 13.39
C ALA A 259 17.33 25.05 14.62
N LYS A 260 16.98 24.36 15.71
CA LYS A 260 17.73 24.40 16.97
C LYS A 260 18.85 23.35 17.04
N GLU A 261 18.58 22.13 16.59
CA GLU A 261 19.46 20.97 16.79
C GLU A 261 20.18 20.55 15.50
N GLY A 262 19.79 21.10 14.34
CA GLY A 262 20.35 20.75 13.04
C GLY A 262 19.94 19.38 12.51
N VAL A 263 19.31 18.55 13.35
CA VAL A 263 18.78 17.22 13.02
C VAL A 263 17.41 17.04 13.66
N ILE A 264 16.56 16.21 13.05
CA ILE A 264 15.22 15.89 13.58
C ILE A 264 15.26 14.47 14.16
N ASN A 265 15.11 14.34 15.47
CA ASN A 265 14.79 13.05 16.09
C ASN A 265 13.28 12.80 16.00
N GLU A 266 12.83 12.42 14.81
CA GLU A 266 11.40 12.22 14.52
C GLU A 266 10.76 11.23 15.49
N ALA A 267 11.39 10.08 15.73
CA ALA A 267 10.83 9.01 16.54
C ALA A 267 10.45 9.47 17.96
N ALA A 268 11.36 10.17 18.63
CA ALA A 268 11.15 10.65 20.00
C ALA A 268 10.05 11.73 20.07
N ILE A 269 10.05 12.66 19.10
CA ILE A 269 9.07 13.74 19.04
C ILE A 269 7.67 13.19 18.73
N SER A 270 7.58 12.35 17.69
CA SER A 270 6.33 11.71 17.26
C SER A 270 5.74 10.88 18.39
N LEU A 271 6.49 9.94 18.99
CA LEU A 271 5.96 9.07 20.05
C LEU A 271 5.50 9.84 21.28
N SER A 272 6.23 10.88 21.69
CA SER A 272 5.84 11.73 22.81
C SER A 272 4.51 12.45 22.53
N GLU A 273 4.36 13.07 21.36
CA GLU A 273 3.15 13.84 21.05
C GLU A 273 1.96 12.95 20.70
N ILE A 274 2.18 11.88 19.94
CA ILE A 274 1.18 10.85 19.68
C ILE A 274 0.68 10.26 21.00
N GLY A 275 1.58 9.90 21.92
CA GLY A 275 1.21 9.35 23.23
C GLY A 275 0.38 10.30 24.08
N LYS A 276 0.61 11.62 24.02
CA LYS A 276 -0.21 12.61 24.75
C LYS A 276 -1.62 12.72 24.19
N VAL A 277 -1.76 12.65 22.88
CA VAL A 277 -3.04 12.85 22.19
C VAL A 277 -3.87 11.56 22.19
N ILE A 278 -3.24 10.42 21.92
CA ILE A 278 -3.90 9.11 21.81
C ILE A 278 -4.00 8.41 23.17
N GLY A 279 -3.10 8.68 24.12
CA GLY A 279 -3.02 8.01 25.42
C GLY A 279 -4.35 7.93 26.19
N PRO A 280 -5.14 9.02 26.31
CA PRO A 280 -6.45 8.97 26.97
C PRO A 280 -7.44 8.01 26.28
N LEU A 281 -7.41 7.93 24.95
CA LEU A 281 -8.25 6.99 24.19
C LEU A 281 -7.77 5.55 24.41
N GLN A 282 -6.45 5.30 24.50
CA GLN A 282 -5.93 3.95 24.81
C GLN A 282 -6.34 3.49 26.20
N GLU A 283 -6.38 4.41 27.17
CA GLU A 283 -6.87 4.12 28.53
C GLU A 283 -8.35 3.74 28.50
N GLN A 284 -9.19 4.49 27.78
CA GLN A 284 -10.61 4.15 27.59
C GLN A 284 -10.80 2.80 26.88
N VAL A 285 -9.97 2.49 25.88
CA VAL A 285 -9.96 1.16 25.25
C VAL A 285 -9.66 0.08 26.29
N GLY A 286 -8.60 0.27 27.09
CA GLY A 286 -8.22 -0.66 28.17
C GLY A 286 -9.33 -0.87 29.20
N GLU A 287 -9.96 0.20 29.66
CA GLU A 287 -11.10 0.14 30.59
C GLU A 287 -12.30 -0.59 29.99
N SER A 288 -12.62 -0.33 28.72
CA SER A 288 -13.70 -1.02 28.00
C SER A 288 -13.45 -2.53 27.89
N LEU A 289 -12.20 -2.94 27.67
CA LEU A 289 -11.81 -4.36 27.62
C LEU A 289 -11.93 -5.02 29.00
N ALA A 290 -11.43 -4.38 30.05
CA ALA A 290 -11.54 -4.89 31.42
C ALA A 290 -13.01 -5.00 31.88
N ARG A 291 -13.85 -4.02 31.50
CA ARG A 291 -15.29 -4.06 31.77
C ARG A 291 -15.97 -5.22 31.05
N GLN A 292 -15.59 -5.50 29.79
CA GLN A 292 -16.09 -6.66 29.05
C GLN A 292 -15.78 -7.98 29.76
N GLU A 293 -14.57 -8.16 30.29
CA GLU A 293 -14.21 -9.39 31.01
C GLU A 293 -15.13 -9.63 32.23
N SER A 294 -15.47 -8.56 32.96
CA SER A 294 -16.42 -8.68 34.07
C SER A 294 -17.82 -9.00 33.59
N LEU A 295 -18.32 -8.28 32.58
CA LEU A 295 -19.65 -8.53 32.01
C LEU A 295 -19.79 -9.97 31.50
N VAL A 296 -18.77 -10.48 30.81
CA VAL A 296 -18.75 -11.86 30.30
C VAL A 296 -18.87 -12.89 31.43
N ARG A 297 -18.13 -12.70 32.53
CA ARG A 297 -18.20 -13.57 33.71
C ARG A 297 -19.59 -13.52 34.35
N ASP A 298 -20.14 -12.33 34.52
CA ASP A 298 -21.43 -12.14 35.18
C ASP A 298 -22.59 -12.68 34.31
N ILE A 299 -22.51 -12.51 32.98
CA ILE A 299 -23.47 -13.08 32.02
C ILE A 299 -23.44 -14.61 32.06
N ARG A 300 -22.26 -15.24 32.08
CA ARG A 300 -22.15 -16.70 32.18
C ARG A 300 -22.79 -17.23 33.46
N SER A 301 -22.49 -16.60 34.60
CA SER A 301 -23.06 -17.01 35.88
C SER A 301 -24.59 -16.83 35.92
N ALA A 302 -25.11 -15.71 35.41
CA ALA A 302 -26.54 -15.47 35.35
C ALA A 302 -27.25 -16.41 34.35
N HIS A 303 -26.60 -16.76 33.25
CA HIS A 303 -27.10 -17.72 32.27
C HIS A 303 -27.17 -19.14 32.84
N GLU A 304 -26.16 -19.57 33.61
CA GLU A 304 -26.17 -20.87 34.29
C GLU A 304 -27.31 -20.96 35.33
N ALA A 305 -27.51 -19.90 36.11
CA ALA A 305 -28.66 -19.82 37.02
C ALA A 305 -30.00 -19.86 36.27
N PHE A 306 -30.11 -19.10 35.17
CA PHE A 306 -31.32 -19.09 34.34
C PHE A 306 -31.62 -20.46 33.73
N THR A 307 -30.62 -21.16 33.19
CA THR A 307 -30.80 -22.49 32.59
C THR A 307 -31.18 -23.54 33.64
N ALA A 308 -30.63 -23.45 34.85
CA ALA A 308 -31.03 -24.30 35.97
C ALA A 308 -32.47 -24.05 36.44
N GLU A 309 -32.93 -22.79 36.45
CA GLU A 309 -34.29 -22.40 36.85
C GLU A 309 -35.36 -22.73 35.79
N SER A 310 -35.02 -22.52 34.52
CA SER A 310 -35.98 -22.58 33.41
C SER A 310 -36.23 -24.01 32.92
N GLY A 311 -35.30 -24.94 33.17
CA GLY A 311 -35.41 -26.34 32.73
C GLY A 311 -35.54 -26.49 31.20
N VAL A 312 -35.26 -25.42 30.45
CA VAL A 312 -35.34 -25.38 28.99
C VAL A 312 -34.18 -26.22 28.45
N SER A 313 -34.49 -27.45 28.04
CA SER A 313 -33.55 -28.27 27.26
C SER A 313 -33.39 -27.66 25.87
N THR A 314 -32.23 -27.90 25.26
CA THR A 314 -31.85 -27.51 23.89
C THR A 314 -32.84 -28.03 22.86
N ASP A 315 -33.94 -27.31 22.72
CA ASP A 315 -35.01 -27.62 21.77
C ASP A 315 -34.55 -27.29 20.35
N GLN A 316 -35.15 -27.97 19.38
CA GLN A 316 -34.95 -27.67 17.95
C GLN A 316 -35.18 -26.18 17.65
N ARG A 317 -36.05 -25.52 18.42
CA ARG A 317 -36.31 -24.08 18.38
C ARG A 317 -35.05 -23.27 18.73
N ASP A 318 -34.38 -23.57 19.84
CA ASP A 318 -33.20 -22.81 20.27
C ASP A 318 -32.05 -22.92 19.28
N ARG A 319 -31.90 -24.09 18.64
CA ARG A 319 -30.93 -24.27 17.55
C ARG A 319 -31.23 -23.35 16.36
N THR A 320 -32.49 -23.29 15.94
CA THR A 320 -32.89 -22.35 14.87
C THR A 320 -32.74 -20.89 15.27
N LEU A 321 -33.05 -20.50 16.51
CA LEU A 321 -32.86 -19.13 16.98
C LEU A 321 -31.38 -18.74 17.03
N SER A 322 -30.51 -19.65 17.49
CA SER A 322 -29.06 -19.47 17.49
C SER A 322 -28.49 -19.42 16.06
N GLU A 323 -28.97 -20.27 15.15
CA GLU A 323 -28.61 -20.21 13.72
C GLU A 323 -28.96 -18.85 13.11
N LEU A 324 -30.15 -18.32 13.39
CA LEU A 324 -30.59 -17.00 12.91
C LEU A 324 -29.76 -15.86 13.53
N ALA A 325 -29.43 -15.92 14.82
CA ALA A 325 -28.57 -14.93 15.46
C ALA A 325 -27.17 -14.91 14.82
N ALA A 326 -26.55 -16.08 14.66
CA ALA A 326 -25.25 -16.21 14.00
C ALA A 326 -25.30 -15.76 12.53
N ALA A 327 -26.39 -16.07 11.81
CA ALA A 327 -26.55 -15.64 10.43
C ALA A 327 -26.68 -14.12 10.28
N TYR A 328 -27.30 -13.42 11.25
CA TYR A 328 -27.33 -11.97 11.27
C TYR A 328 -25.93 -11.36 11.46
N ASP A 329 -25.16 -11.90 12.42
CA ASP A 329 -23.80 -11.42 12.67
C ASP A 329 -22.93 -11.62 11.42
N VAL A 330 -23.00 -12.79 10.80
CA VAL A 330 -22.29 -13.08 9.54
C VAL A 330 -22.80 -12.23 8.38
N PHE A 331 -24.10 -11.96 8.29
CA PHE A 331 -24.65 -11.07 7.25
C PHE A 331 -24.08 -9.65 7.37
N THR A 332 -24.07 -9.09 8.58
CA THR A 332 -23.58 -7.72 8.79
C THR A 332 -22.09 -7.61 8.53
N GLU A 333 -21.31 -8.63 8.91
CA GLU A 333 -19.89 -8.73 8.61
C GLU A 333 -19.62 -8.86 7.09
N LEU A 334 -20.28 -9.80 6.41
CA LEU A 334 -20.13 -9.98 4.96
C LEU A 334 -20.55 -8.73 4.18
N HIS A 335 -21.62 -8.06 4.61
CA HIS A 335 -22.07 -6.82 3.99
C HIS A 335 -20.98 -5.74 4.07
N GLY A 336 -20.33 -5.58 5.23
CA GLY A 336 -19.20 -4.66 5.40
C GLY A 336 -18.02 -5.02 4.50
N TYR A 337 -17.58 -6.27 4.51
CA TYR A 337 -16.46 -6.73 3.67
C TYR A 337 -16.70 -6.55 2.18
N LEU A 338 -17.93 -6.77 1.72
CA LEU A 338 -18.28 -6.60 0.31
C LEU A 338 -18.31 -5.12 -0.10
N GLN A 339 -18.76 -4.21 0.78
CA GLN A 339 -18.70 -2.76 0.53
C GLN A 339 -17.26 -2.24 0.49
N GLU A 340 -16.42 -2.70 1.41
CA GLU A 340 -14.99 -2.39 1.41
C GLU A 340 -14.29 -2.97 0.18
N GLY A 341 -14.62 -4.21 -0.19
CA GLY A 341 -14.10 -4.86 -1.40
C GLY A 341 -14.44 -4.10 -2.68
N GLU A 342 -15.69 -3.65 -2.84
CA GLU A 342 -16.09 -2.82 -3.98
C GLU A 342 -15.31 -1.50 -4.02
N THR A 343 -15.16 -0.82 -2.88
CA THR A 343 -14.39 0.43 -2.78
C THR A 343 -12.90 0.19 -3.10
N PHE A 344 -12.34 -0.89 -2.58
CA PHE A 344 -10.95 -1.29 -2.81
C PHE A 344 -10.66 -1.54 -4.29
N TYR A 345 -11.46 -2.37 -4.97
CA TYR A 345 -11.23 -2.68 -6.38
C TYR A 345 -11.45 -1.48 -7.30
N ASN A 346 -12.39 -0.60 -6.97
CA ASN A 346 -12.59 0.65 -7.72
C ASN A 346 -11.38 1.59 -7.54
N GLY A 347 -10.90 1.77 -6.31
CA GLY A 347 -9.69 2.58 -6.05
C GLY A 347 -8.43 1.98 -6.69
N LEU A 348 -8.29 0.65 -6.69
CA LEU A 348 -7.20 -0.03 -7.37
C LEU A 348 -7.26 0.19 -8.89
N THR A 349 -8.47 0.20 -9.47
CA THR A 349 -8.67 0.44 -10.91
C THR A 349 -8.09 1.79 -11.31
N GLU A 350 -8.39 2.85 -10.56
CA GLU A 350 -7.87 4.19 -10.84
C GLU A 350 -6.33 4.23 -10.83
N ILE A 351 -5.72 3.56 -9.87
CA ILE A 351 -4.26 3.52 -9.71
C ILE A 351 -3.61 2.73 -10.85
N LEU A 352 -4.22 1.60 -11.23
CA LEU A 352 -3.73 0.80 -12.35
C LEU A 352 -3.89 1.52 -13.68
N LEU A 353 -4.94 2.30 -13.88
CA LEU A 353 -5.09 3.13 -15.09
C LEU A 353 -4.01 4.22 -15.18
N VAL A 354 -3.70 4.89 -14.06
CA VAL A 354 -2.58 5.85 -14.01
C VAL A 354 -1.24 5.15 -14.29
N PHE A 355 -1.03 3.97 -13.72
CA PHE A 355 0.17 3.18 -13.98
C PHE A 355 0.27 2.79 -15.47
N GLN A 356 -0.81 2.26 -16.06
CA GLN A 356 -0.88 1.90 -17.47
C GLN A 356 -0.60 3.09 -18.39
N SER A 357 -1.15 4.26 -18.09
CA SER A 357 -0.88 5.51 -18.83
C SER A 357 0.61 5.84 -18.85
N LYS A 358 1.30 5.74 -17.70
CA LYS A 358 2.75 5.96 -17.62
C LYS A 358 3.55 4.96 -18.44
N ILE A 359 3.13 3.69 -18.46
CA ILE A 359 3.77 2.67 -19.29
C ILE A 359 3.56 2.98 -20.77
N SER A 360 2.34 3.38 -21.16
CA SER A 360 2.04 3.80 -22.53
C SER A 360 2.92 4.97 -22.96
N ASP A 361 3.07 6.00 -22.13
CA ASP A 361 3.93 7.16 -22.40
C ASP A 361 5.40 6.75 -22.55
N PHE A 362 5.89 5.88 -21.66
CA PHE A 362 7.24 5.32 -21.74
C PHE A 362 7.47 4.56 -23.04
N CYS A 363 6.56 3.65 -23.41
CA CYS A 363 6.65 2.86 -24.64
C CYS A 363 6.55 3.77 -25.88
N PHE A 364 5.73 4.82 -25.85
CA PHE A 364 5.62 5.79 -26.94
C PHE A 364 6.91 6.59 -27.14
N ALA A 365 7.49 7.11 -26.05
CA ALA A 365 8.77 7.81 -26.09
C ALA A 365 9.88 6.91 -26.68
N ARG A 366 9.90 5.63 -26.28
CA ARG A 366 10.90 4.68 -26.79
C ARG A 366 10.66 4.22 -28.20
N LYS A 367 9.41 4.14 -28.65
CA LYS A 367 9.11 3.92 -30.06
C LYS A 367 9.60 5.09 -30.92
N THR A 368 9.41 6.32 -30.44
CA THR A 368 9.89 7.53 -31.13
C THR A 368 11.40 7.54 -31.26
N GLU A 369 12.11 7.26 -30.16
CA GLU A 369 13.58 7.13 -30.14
C GLU A 369 14.07 6.00 -31.07
N LYS A 370 13.37 4.87 -31.11
CA LYS A 370 13.66 3.76 -32.03
C LYS A 370 13.56 4.23 -33.48
N GLU A 371 12.50 4.95 -33.84
CA GLU A 371 12.28 5.42 -35.22
C GLU A 371 13.33 6.45 -35.64
N GLU A 372 13.74 7.34 -34.74
CA GLU A 372 14.81 8.31 -34.98
C GLU A 372 16.16 7.60 -35.22
N LEU A 373 16.55 6.68 -34.33
CA LEU A 373 17.80 5.93 -34.46
C LEU A 373 17.82 5.07 -35.74
N MET A 374 16.68 4.49 -36.13
CA MET A 374 16.55 3.75 -37.39
C MET A 374 16.74 4.65 -38.62
N LYS A 375 16.22 5.88 -38.60
CA LYS A 375 16.44 6.86 -39.68
C LYS A 375 17.91 7.24 -39.79
N ASP A 376 18.57 7.50 -38.67
CA ASP A 376 19.99 7.84 -38.63
C ASP A 376 20.87 6.72 -39.18
N LEU A 377 20.63 5.47 -38.77
CA LEU A 377 21.35 4.30 -39.27
C LEU A 377 21.17 4.08 -40.77
N THR A 378 19.97 4.38 -41.30
CA THR A 378 19.67 4.28 -42.74
C THR A 378 20.35 5.41 -43.52
N HIS A 379 20.34 6.63 -42.98
CA HIS A 379 21.05 7.78 -43.57
C HIS A 379 22.57 7.57 -43.57
N GLU A 380 23.14 7.01 -42.51
CA GLU A 380 24.57 6.72 -42.43
C GLU A 380 24.99 5.61 -43.42
N SER A 381 24.17 4.55 -43.53
CA SER A 381 24.39 3.46 -44.48
C SER A 381 24.34 3.92 -45.95
N SER A 382 23.48 4.89 -46.28
CA SER A 382 23.37 5.46 -47.64
C SER A 382 24.48 6.47 -47.96
N ARG A 383 25.16 7.03 -46.95
CA ARG A 383 26.30 7.94 -47.12
C ARG A 383 27.62 7.21 -47.35
N GLN A 384 27.71 5.93 -46.98
CA GLN A 384 28.82 5.06 -47.34
C GLN A 384 28.71 4.59 -48.81
N VAL A 385 29.04 5.47 -49.74
CA VAL A 385 29.39 5.12 -51.13
C VAL A 385 30.84 4.58 -51.13
N PRO A 386 31.18 3.53 -51.91
CA PRO A 386 32.51 2.93 -51.86
C PRO A 386 33.59 3.96 -52.19
N ALA A 387 34.69 3.94 -51.43
CA ALA A 387 35.89 4.68 -51.77
C ALA A 387 36.24 4.41 -53.24
N ALA A 388 36.22 5.46 -54.06
CA ALA A 388 36.54 5.38 -55.47
C ALA A 388 37.91 4.70 -55.64
N VAL A 389 37.92 3.54 -56.29
CA VAL A 389 39.15 2.90 -56.73
C VAL A 389 39.74 3.81 -57.81
N THR A 390 40.81 4.53 -57.49
CA THR A 390 41.54 5.35 -58.46
C THR A 390 42.11 4.45 -59.55
N PRO A 391 41.80 4.67 -60.85
CA PRO A 391 42.40 3.89 -61.92
C PRO A 391 43.87 4.30 -62.09
N VAL A 392 44.77 3.32 -62.00
CA VAL A 392 46.20 3.50 -62.29
C VAL A 392 46.38 3.64 -63.80
N ILE A 393 46.94 4.77 -64.24
CA ILE A 393 47.30 5.02 -65.65
C ILE A 393 48.74 4.52 -65.88
N PRO A 394 49.01 3.71 -66.93
CA PRO A 394 50.36 3.20 -67.20
C PRO A 394 51.26 4.27 -67.82
N THR A 395 52.49 4.35 -67.32
CA THR A 395 53.56 5.26 -67.75
C THR A 395 54.25 4.72 -69.01
N HIS A 396 54.49 5.58 -70.01
CA HIS A 396 55.33 5.24 -71.16
C HIS A 396 56.15 6.45 -71.65
N HIS A 397 57.48 6.25 -71.71
CA HIS A 397 58.56 6.87 -72.52
C HIS A 397 58.95 8.38 -72.45
N THR A 398 60.02 8.62 -71.68
CA THR A 398 61.36 9.21 -72.00
C THR A 398 61.65 10.19 -73.16
N SER A 399 62.48 11.21 -72.81
CA SER A 399 63.49 11.97 -73.60
C SER A 399 62.97 13.20 -74.39
N THR A 400 63.61 14.38 -74.47
CA THR A 400 65.05 14.74 -74.44
C THR A 400 65.25 16.28 -74.33
N THR A 401 66.23 16.72 -73.51
CA THR A 401 67.24 17.83 -73.66
C THR A 401 66.89 19.30 -73.96
N ALA A 402 67.41 20.22 -73.11
CA ALA A 402 68.55 21.16 -73.34
C ALA A 402 68.58 22.25 -72.22
N SER A 403 69.58 22.33 -71.32
CA SER A 403 70.88 23.06 -71.39
C SER A 403 70.72 24.59 -71.51
N ALA A 404 71.33 25.52 -70.75
CA ALA A 404 72.37 25.54 -69.70
C ALA A 404 72.38 26.98 -69.04
N PRO A 405 73.48 27.54 -68.49
CA PRO A 405 73.81 27.59 -67.06
C PRO A 405 74.02 29.02 -66.48
N GLY A 406 74.12 29.14 -65.15
CA GLY A 406 74.57 30.38 -64.51
C GLY A 406 74.80 30.23 -63.01
N ALA A 407 76.07 30.14 -62.62
CA ALA A 407 76.54 30.05 -61.24
C ALA A 407 76.54 31.42 -60.54
N GLY A 408 76.24 31.46 -59.24
CA GLY A 408 76.40 32.63 -58.38
C GLY A 408 76.17 32.28 -56.92
N ALA A 409 77.26 32.14 -56.17
CA ALA A 409 77.27 31.85 -54.74
C ALA A 409 76.79 33.06 -53.90
N GLY A 410 76.08 32.78 -52.81
CA GLY A 410 75.67 33.80 -51.84
C GLY A 410 74.97 33.19 -50.64
N SER A 411 75.71 33.10 -49.53
CA SER A 411 75.34 32.61 -48.20
C SER A 411 74.17 33.36 -47.54
N SER A 412 73.24 32.63 -46.91
CA SER A 412 72.53 33.08 -45.69
C SER A 412 71.83 31.93 -44.96
N ALA A 413 71.78 32.07 -43.63
CA ALA A 413 71.40 31.13 -42.59
C ALA A 413 69.89 30.73 -42.60
N PRO A 414 69.47 29.70 -41.83
CA PRO A 414 68.13 29.12 -41.93
C PRO A 414 67.11 29.88 -41.06
N PRO A 415 65.83 29.96 -41.45
CA PRO A 415 64.76 30.16 -40.49
C PRO A 415 64.00 28.86 -40.22
N ALA A 416 63.59 28.77 -38.96
CA ALA A 416 62.89 27.68 -38.32
C ALA A 416 61.55 27.32 -38.97
N ALA A 417 61.22 26.03 -38.86
CA ALA A 417 59.89 25.50 -39.10
C ALA A 417 58.89 26.12 -38.10
N ALA A 418 57.91 26.86 -38.62
CA ALA A 418 56.70 27.20 -37.89
C ALA A 418 55.62 26.19 -38.28
N ALA A 419 55.23 25.35 -37.32
CA ALA A 419 54.05 24.51 -37.39
C ALA A 419 52.80 25.41 -37.39
N ALA A 420 52.00 25.33 -38.45
CA ALA A 420 50.63 25.84 -38.47
C ALA A 420 49.67 24.65 -38.35
N THR A 421 49.18 24.44 -37.13
CA THR A 421 48.06 23.56 -36.82
C THR A 421 46.75 24.27 -37.19
N SER A 422 46.06 23.76 -38.21
CA SER A 422 44.67 24.14 -38.53
C SER A 422 43.71 23.47 -37.54
N PRO A 423 42.78 24.19 -36.90
CA PRO A 423 41.73 23.58 -36.07
C PRO A 423 40.62 22.95 -36.94
N PRO A 424 39.96 21.88 -36.48
CA PRO A 424 38.84 21.28 -37.19
C PRO A 424 37.56 22.16 -37.11
N PRO A 425 36.68 22.13 -38.12
CA PRO A 425 35.47 22.96 -38.14
C PRO A 425 34.43 22.49 -37.13
N GLN A 426 33.90 23.44 -36.35
CA GLN A 426 32.77 23.29 -35.44
C GLN A 426 31.47 23.06 -36.23
N VAL A 427 30.76 21.97 -35.89
CA VAL A 427 29.35 21.76 -36.22
C VAL A 427 28.46 22.53 -35.23
N PRO A 428 27.42 23.25 -35.67
CA PRO A 428 26.53 23.96 -34.76
C PRO A 428 25.57 22.97 -34.07
N THR A 429 25.61 22.96 -32.73
CA THR A 429 24.60 22.31 -31.88
C THR A 429 23.30 23.09 -31.98
N ALA A 430 22.31 22.54 -32.69
CA ALA A 430 20.93 23.01 -32.61
C ALA A 430 20.35 22.62 -31.24
N ALA A 431 19.93 23.62 -30.46
CA ALA A 431 19.22 23.42 -29.22
C ALA A 431 17.83 22.85 -29.51
N ALA A 432 17.50 21.73 -28.88
CA ALA A 432 16.15 21.15 -28.90
C ALA A 432 15.17 22.12 -28.18
N PRO A 433 13.95 22.33 -28.71
CA PRO A 433 12.94 23.14 -28.03
C PRO A 433 12.34 22.37 -26.86
N TYR A 434 12.42 22.95 -25.66
CA TYR A 434 11.63 22.54 -24.50
C TYR A 434 10.13 22.71 -24.80
N PRO A 435 9.25 21.77 -24.41
CA PRO A 435 7.82 22.00 -24.47
C PRO A 435 7.41 23.09 -23.45
N GLN A 436 6.80 24.15 -23.97
CA GLN A 436 6.12 25.18 -23.18
C GLN A 436 4.98 24.55 -22.36
N GLN A 437 4.94 24.91 -21.08
CA GLN A 437 3.80 24.66 -20.20
C GLN A 437 2.55 25.32 -20.77
N ILE A 438 1.53 24.52 -21.08
CA ILE A 438 0.18 25.02 -21.28
C ILE A 438 -0.36 25.42 -19.90
N ALA A 439 -0.41 26.73 -19.68
CA ALA A 439 -1.09 27.33 -18.55
C ALA A 439 -2.60 27.36 -18.83
N GLY A 440 -3.38 26.83 -17.89
CA GLY A 440 -4.83 27.03 -17.83
C GLY A 440 -5.67 25.76 -17.90
N MET A 441 -5.75 25.02 -16.79
CA MET A 441 -6.93 24.26 -16.39
C MET A 441 -6.98 24.19 -14.85
N PRO A 442 -8.18 24.23 -14.24
CA PRO A 442 -8.37 24.62 -12.86
C PRO A 442 -7.85 23.57 -11.87
N MET A 443 -7.15 24.04 -10.86
CA MET A 443 -6.78 23.28 -9.67
C MET A 443 -8.06 22.79 -8.99
N ALA A 444 -8.30 21.47 -9.03
CA ALA A 444 -9.26 20.82 -8.17
C ALA A 444 -8.71 20.82 -6.74
N THR A 445 -8.94 21.92 -6.03
CA THR A 445 -8.77 22.03 -4.59
C THR A 445 -9.77 21.11 -3.89
N GLY A 446 -9.24 20.15 -3.12
CA GLY A 446 -9.84 19.61 -1.90
C GLY A 446 -11.26 19.06 -2.01
N ALA A 447 -11.40 17.76 -2.28
CA ALA A 447 -12.59 17.00 -1.90
C ALA A 447 -12.31 15.49 -1.91
N TYR A 448 -11.55 14.98 -0.93
CA TYR A 448 -11.63 13.58 -0.51
C TYR A 448 -11.43 13.49 1.01
N GLY A 449 -12.24 14.26 1.73
CA GLY A 449 -12.61 13.96 3.12
C GLY A 449 -14.03 13.43 3.06
N GLY A 450 -14.19 12.11 3.12
CA GLY A 450 -15.50 11.48 2.98
C GLY A 450 -15.40 9.97 2.99
N THR A 451 -15.21 9.37 4.15
CA THR A 451 -15.64 8.00 4.40
C THR A 451 -16.51 8.00 5.64
N MET A 452 -17.81 8.06 5.39
CA MET A 452 -18.83 7.76 6.37
C MET A 452 -18.66 6.31 6.85
N GLY A 453 -18.62 6.15 8.17
CA GLY A 453 -19.48 5.22 8.89
C GLY A 453 -19.22 3.71 8.75
N ALA A 454 -18.93 3.12 9.92
CA ALA A 454 -19.15 1.73 10.30
C ALA A 454 -18.08 0.68 9.95
N GLY A 455 -17.49 0.11 11.01
CA GLY A 455 -17.39 -1.35 11.11
C GLY A 455 -16.03 -1.99 10.84
N PHE A 456 -15.55 -2.73 11.84
CA PHE A 456 -14.93 -4.06 11.78
C PHE A 456 -13.51 -4.42 11.27
N THR A 457 -12.92 -5.28 12.09
CA THR A 457 -11.61 -5.92 12.07
C THR A 457 -11.57 -7.20 11.29
N GLY A 458 -10.33 -7.61 10.98
CA GLY A 458 -9.99 -8.88 10.35
C GLY A 458 -9.47 -8.70 8.94
N TYR A 459 -9.83 -7.58 8.31
CA TYR A 459 -9.33 -7.17 7.01
C TYR A 459 -8.66 -5.79 7.16
N VAL A 460 -7.34 -5.77 7.23
CA VAL A 460 -6.59 -4.56 6.88
C VAL A 460 -6.35 -4.73 5.38
N PRO A 461 -7.06 -4.00 4.49
CA PRO A 461 -6.64 -3.96 3.09
C PRO A 461 -5.16 -3.58 3.11
N PRO A 462 -4.29 -4.24 2.30
CA PRO A 462 -2.87 -3.96 2.34
C PRO A 462 -2.68 -2.45 2.28
N PRO A 463 -2.03 -1.82 3.27
CA PRO A 463 -1.94 -0.37 3.30
C PRO A 463 -1.29 0.05 2.00
N MET A 464 -2.03 0.86 1.23
CA MET A 464 -1.47 1.48 0.04
C MET A 464 -0.20 2.21 0.52
N PRO A 465 0.95 2.00 -0.15
CA PRO A 465 2.22 2.48 0.37
C PRO A 465 2.15 3.98 0.65
N ALA A 466 2.03 4.33 1.93
CA ALA A 466 2.00 5.69 2.41
C ALA A 466 3.38 6.29 2.12
N GLY A 467 3.41 7.32 1.28
CA GLY A 467 4.64 7.94 0.79
C GLY A 467 4.89 7.80 -0.71
N PHE A 468 4.00 7.18 -1.48
CA PHE A 468 4.11 7.21 -2.94
C PHE A 468 3.71 8.59 -3.48
N ASN A 469 4.70 9.40 -3.83
CA ASN A 469 4.49 10.55 -4.69
C ASN A 469 4.30 10.04 -6.13
N PRO A 470 3.10 10.13 -6.73
CA PRO A 470 2.87 9.69 -8.10
C PRO A 470 3.69 10.47 -9.14
N TYR A 471 4.43 11.51 -8.74
CA TYR A 471 5.24 12.37 -9.61
C TYR A 471 6.76 12.20 -9.47
N GLY A 472 7.26 11.29 -8.63
CA GLY A 472 8.70 11.20 -8.33
C GLY A 472 9.43 10.02 -8.99
N THR A 473 9.58 9.95 -10.31
CA THR A 473 10.35 8.82 -10.95
C THR A 473 11.19 9.17 -12.17
N LEU A 474 11.70 10.40 -12.33
CA LEU A 474 12.75 10.65 -13.33
C LEU A 474 14.14 10.50 -12.71
N PRO A 475 14.94 9.47 -13.05
CA PRO A 475 16.36 9.48 -12.75
C PRO A 475 17.04 10.50 -13.67
N TYR A 476 17.52 11.61 -13.09
CA TYR A 476 18.46 12.49 -13.78
C TYR A 476 19.76 11.72 -14.08
N PRO A 477 20.39 11.93 -15.25
CA PRO A 477 21.68 11.33 -15.55
C PRO A 477 22.77 11.95 -14.64
N ASN A 478 23.22 11.18 -13.65
CA ASN A 478 24.38 11.54 -12.84
C ASN A 478 25.66 11.34 -13.67
N SER A 479 26.17 12.42 -14.24
CA SER A 479 27.55 12.50 -14.75
C SER A 479 28.31 13.57 -13.97
N TYR A 480 28.77 13.25 -12.77
CA TYR A 480 29.89 13.96 -12.13
C TYR A 480 30.65 13.02 -11.19
N THR A 481 31.82 12.58 -11.65
CA THR A 481 32.85 11.90 -10.87
C THR A 481 33.72 12.93 -10.15
N GLY A 482 33.89 12.79 -8.84
CA GLY A 482 35.02 13.41 -8.13
C GLY A 482 34.73 13.77 -6.68
N PHE A 483 34.92 12.81 -5.75
CA PHE A 483 35.58 12.97 -4.43
C PHE A 483 35.63 11.59 -3.73
N PRO A 484 36.69 11.26 -2.94
CA PRO A 484 36.93 9.91 -2.45
C PRO A 484 36.03 9.52 -1.25
N PRO A 485 35.70 8.23 -1.08
CA PRO A 485 34.83 7.77 0.01
C PRO A 485 35.59 7.73 1.34
N GLY A 486 35.13 8.51 2.31
CA GLY A 486 35.49 8.35 3.73
C GLY A 486 34.76 7.13 4.30
N GLY A 487 35.52 6.17 4.84
CA GLY A 487 34.98 4.97 5.45
C GLY A 487 34.14 5.28 6.70
N MET A 488 32.90 4.81 6.71
CA MET A 488 32.05 4.75 7.90
C MET A 488 31.78 3.29 8.20
N MET A 489 32.23 2.85 9.38
CA MET A 489 31.98 1.52 9.94
C MET A 489 30.47 1.28 10.13
N PRO A 490 29.98 0.02 9.98
CA PRO A 490 28.60 -0.31 10.29
C PRO A 490 28.36 -0.25 11.82
N PRO A 491 27.24 0.31 12.30
CA PRO A 491 26.89 0.25 13.72
C PRO A 491 26.50 -1.18 14.13
N ALA A 492 26.95 -1.54 15.33
CA ALA A 492 26.79 -2.83 15.95
C ALA A 492 25.32 -3.17 16.25
N TYR A 493 24.97 -4.41 15.96
CA TYR A 493 23.73 -5.08 16.34
C TYR A 493 23.68 -5.17 17.88
N TYR A 494 22.80 -4.41 18.53
CA TYR A 494 22.52 -4.61 19.96
C TYR A 494 21.55 -5.77 20.11
N GLY A 495 22.01 -6.83 20.77
CA GLY A 495 21.26 -8.05 21.02
C GLY A 495 20.11 -7.84 22.00
N THR A 496 18.97 -8.41 21.64
CA THR A 496 17.85 -8.67 22.55
C THR A 496 18.14 -9.93 23.37
N TYR A 497 18.12 -9.80 24.70
CA TYR A 497 18.16 -10.91 25.65
C TYR A 497 16.83 -11.68 25.60
N PRO A 498 16.83 -13.03 25.56
CA PRO A 498 15.63 -13.83 25.76
C PRO A 498 15.50 -14.26 27.24
N GLY A 499 14.35 -13.94 27.84
CA GLY A 499 13.90 -14.47 29.12
C GLY A 499 13.31 -15.87 28.98
N ALA A 500 13.69 -16.74 29.90
CA ALA A 500 13.42 -18.18 29.92
C ALA A 500 11.97 -18.54 30.29
N TYR A 501 11.40 -19.50 29.58
CA TYR A 501 10.48 -20.50 30.12
C TYR A 501 10.71 -21.83 29.39
N GLY A 502 11.17 -22.84 30.13
CA GLY A 502 11.38 -24.19 29.64
C GLY A 502 10.09 -25.00 29.66
N HIS A 503 9.86 -25.79 28.61
CA HIS A 503 9.09 -27.01 28.71
C HIS A 503 9.69 -28.09 27.80
N GLN A 504 9.95 -29.23 28.43
CA GLN A 504 10.44 -30.47 27.85
C GLN A 504 9.48 -31.01 26.78
N GLN A 505 10.00 -31.49 25.66
CA GLN A 505 9.39 -32.60 24.93
C GLN A 505 10.44 -33.53 24.30
N GLN A 506 10.18 -34.81 24.53
CA GLN A 506 10.98 -35.99 24.18
C GLN A 506 11.19 -36.14 22.67
N GLN A 507 12.44 -36.36 22.25
CA GLN A 507 12.75 -36.96 20.95
C GLN A 507 12.73 -38.49 21.07
N GLN A 508 11.81 -39.13 20.35
CA GLN A 508 11.90 -40.54 19.98
C GLN A 508 12.85 -40.65 18.77
N GLN A 509 13.96 -41.35 18.96
CA GLN A 509 14.93 -41.66 17.92
C GLN A 509 14.67 -43.10 17.45
N GLN A 510 14.42 -43.26 16.14
CA GLN A 510 14.22 -44.54 15.47
C GLN A 510 15.54 -45.34 15.40
N GLN A 511 15.46 -46.60 15.79
CA GLN A 511 16.51 -47.61 15.73
C GLN A 511 16.67 -48.16 14.30
N GLN A 512 17.92 -48.41 13.88
CA GLN A 512 18.25 -49.49 12.96
C GLN A 512 19.50 -50.25 13.47
N PRO A 513 19.60 -51.58 13.22
CA PRO A 513 20.46 -52.46 14.01
C PRO A 513 21.73 -52.95 13.27
N GLY A 514 22.81 -53.11 14.03
CA GLY A 514 23.61 -54.34 14.04
C GLY A 514 24.93 -54.38 13.26
N ALA A 515 26.01 -54.72 13.99
CA ALA A 515 27.04 -55.75 13.72
C ALA A 515 28.50 -55.26 14.01
N PRO A 516 29.46 -56.14 14.38
CA PRO A 516 30.23 -55.99 15.62
C PRO A 516 31.73 -55.71 15.45
N HIS A 517 32.35 -55.30 16.57
CA HIS A 517 33.79 -55.22 16.89
C HIS A 517 34.59 -56.49 16.51
N PRO A 518 35.93 -56.39 16.27
CA PRO A 518 36.92 -56.33 17.36
C PRO A 518 38.22 -55.52 17.06
N HIS A 519 38.65 -54.65 17.98
CA HIS A 519 39.76 -54.88 18.93
C HIS A 519 40.06 -53.65 19.77
#